data_AF-A0A9E5DI24-F1
#
_entry.id   AF-A0A9E5DI24-F1
#
_cell.length_a   1.000
_cell.length_b   1.000
_cell.length_c   1.000
_cell.angle_alpha   90.00
_cell.angle_beta   90.00
_cell.angle_gamma   90.00
#
_symmetry.space_group_name_H-M   'P 1'
#
loop_
_entity.id
_entity.type
_entity.pdbx_description
1 polymer ?
#
loop_
_entity_poly.entity_id
_entity_poly.type
_entity_poly.pdbx_seq_one_letter_code
_entity_poly.pdbx_strand_id
1 'polypeptide(L)' 'MKVENELLTITYTRYIHFKNQEDTNKFAKILLNNGHYFAVQKNSLWVRINEYKEESLEEEIEIKNLLVDFGKK' A
#
# COMPACT_ATOMS: atom_id res chain seq x y z
N MET A 1 -16.33 16.66 -31.36
CA MET A 1 -15.42 16.68 -30.20
C MET A 1 -15.15 15.24 -29.79
N LYS A 2 -13.89 14.79 -29.81
CA LYS A 2 -13.50 13.54 -29.14
C LYS A 2 -13.34 13.89 -27.65
N VAL A 3 -14.13 13.28 -26.78
CA VAL A 3 -13.88 13.34 -25.34
C VAL A 3 -12.68 12.44 -25.10
N GLU A 4 -11.51 13.02 -24.91
CA GLU A 4 -10.39 12.30 -24.32
C GLU A 4 -10.81 11.98 -22.88
N ASN A 5 -11.08 10.71 -22.60
CA ASN A 5 -11.24 10.24 -21.24
C ASN A 5 -9.88 10.39 -20.55
N GLU A 6 -9.63 11.53 -19.93
CA GLU A 6 -8.55 11.67 -18.96
C GLU A 6 -8.82 10.64 -17.86
N LEU A 7 -8.00 9.59 -17.83
CA LEU A 7 -7.97 8.65 -16.72
C LEU A 7 -7.59 9.46 -15.48
N LEU A 8 -8.59 9.80 -14.66
CA LEU A 8 -8.36 10.39 -13.35
C LEU A 8 -7.66 9.35 -12.48
N THR A 9 -6.34 9.42 -12.40
CA THR A 9 -5.56 8.66 -11.42
C THR A 9 -5.82 9.26 -10.05
N ILE A 10 -6.72 8.66 -9.28
CA ILE A 10 -6.83 8.98 -7.86
C ILE A 10 -5.70 8.21 -7.16
N THR A 11 -4.82 8.92 -6.48
CA THR A 11 -3.80 8.31 -5.63
C THR A 11 -4.24 8.51 -4.19
N TYR A 12 -4.46 7.44 -3.44
CA TYR A 12 -4.68 7.53 -2.01
C TYR A 12 -3.57 6.82 -1.25
N THR A 13 -3.43 7.17 0.03
CA THR A 13 -2.36 6.67 0.89
C THR A 13 -2.95 5.95 2.08
N ARG A 14 -2.50 4.71 2.31
CA ARG A 14 -2.88 3.92 3.48
C ARG A 14 -1.87 4.11 4.60
N TYR A 15 -2.35 4.54 5.76
CA TYR A 15 -1.54 4.64 6.97
C TYR A 15 -1.58 3.33 7.75
N ILE A 16 -0.41 2.80 8.12
CA ILE A 16 -0.26 1.58 8.91
C ILE A 16 0.70 1.88 10.06
N HIS A 17 0.28 1.58 11.29
CA HIS A 17 1.09 1.80 12.49
C HIS A 17 1.39 0.48 13.20
N PHE A 18 2.65 0.26 13.56
CA PHE A 18 3.12 -0.92 14.28
C PHE A 18 3.53 -0.56 15.71
N LYS A 19 3.58 -1.57 16.59
CA LYS A 19 3.99 -1.39 17.99
C LYS A 19 5.45 -0.97 18.12
N ASN A 20 6.32 -1.42 17.21
CA ASN A 20 7.76 -1.16 17.25
C ASN A 20 8.34 -0.94 15.84
N GLN A 21 9.58 -0.42 15.82
CA GLN A 21 10.30 -0.13 14.57
C GLN A 21 10.70 -1.41 13.83
N GLU A 22 10.96 -2.50 14.55
CA GLU A 22 11.39 -3.77 13.94
C GLU A 22 10.30 -4.33 13.03
N ASP A 23 9.05 -4.36 13.51
CA ASP A 23 7.88 -4.80 12.75
C ASP A 23 7.60 -3.89 11.56
N THR A 24 7.77 -2.58 11.74
CA THR A 24 7.69 -1.60 10.65
C THR A 24 8.70 -1.91 9.55
N ASN A 25 9.95 -2.18 9.93
CA ASN A 25 11.02 -2.50 8.99
C ASN A 25 10.81 -3.87 8.32
N LYS A 26 10.27 -4.86 9.04
CA LYS A 26 9.92 -6.17 8.47
C LYS A 26 8.81 -6.01 7.43
N PHE A 27 7.74 -5.29 7.76
CA PHE A 27 6.63 -5.08 6.84
C PHE A 27 7.01 -4.20 5.64
N ALA A 28 7.85 -3.18 5.84
CA ALA A 28 8.43 -2.39 4.76
C ALA A 28 9.18 -3.26 3.73
N LYS A 29 9.97 -4.24 4.18
CA LYS A 29 10.64 -5.19 3.28
C LYS A 29 9.64 -6.04 2.48
N ILE A 30 8.53 -6.45 3.11
CA ILE A 30 7.46 -7.20 2.43
C ILE A 30 6.83 -6.33 1.33
N LEU A 31 6.48 -5.09 1.63
CA LEU A 31 5.92 -4.16 0.65
C LEU A 31 6.87 -3.92 -0.53
N LEU A 32 8.17 -3.71 -0.24
CA LEU A 32 9.19 -3.50 -1.26
C LEU A 32 9.33 -4.71 -2.19
N ASN A 33 9.30 -5.92 -1.64
CA ASN A 33 9.40 -7.16 -2.42
C ASN A 33 8.18 -7.42 -3.30
N ASN A 34 7.01 -6.88 -2.96
CA ASN A 34 5.79 -6.96 -3.76
C ASN A 34 5.59 -5.74 -4.68
N GLY A 35 6.57 -4.83 -4.74
CA GLY A 35 6.52 -3.69 -5.67
C GLY A 35 5.65 -2.51 -5.23
N HIS A 36 5.20 -2.48 -3.97
CA HIS A 36 4.42 -1.36 -3.46
C HIS A 36 5.33 -0.18 -3.10
N TYR A 37 4.84 1.03 -3.40
CA TYR A 37 5.50 2.26 -3.01
C TYR A 37 5.04 2.70 -1.62
N PHE A 38 5.99 3.03 -0.74
CA PHE A 38 5.67 3.49 0.61
C PHE A 38 6.70 4.46 1.15
N ALA A 39 6.30 5.25 2.15
CA ALA A 39 7.21 6.02 2.99
C ALA A 39 7.20 5.46 4.43
N VAL A 40 8.34 5.58 5.12
CA VAL A 40 8.53 5.13 6.51
C VAL A 40 8.80 6.35 7.40
N GLN A 41 8.16 6.41 8.56
CA GLN A 41 8.46 7.39 9.60
C GLN A 41 8.19 6.76 10.97
N LYS A 42 9.25 6.56 11.75
CA LYS A 42 9.19 5.82 13.02
C LYS A 42 8.46 4.47 12.82
N ASN A 43 7.55 4.13 13.72
CA ASN A 43 6.80 2.88 13.70
C ASN A 43 5.62 2.87 12.70
N SER A 44 5.68 3.66 11.62
CA SER A 44 4.54 3.86 10.73
C SER A 44 4.95 3.85 9.26
N LEU A 45 4.01 3.41 8.42
CA LEU A 45 4.12 3.37 6.97
C LEU A 45 2.97 4.12 6.31
N TRP A 46 3.29 4.81 5.22
CA TRP A 46 2.36 5.43 4.29
C TRP A 46 2.49 4.71 2.97
N VAL A 47 1.56 3.81 2.67
CA VAL A 47 1.58 3.00 1.45
C VAL A 47 0.76 3.71 0.38
N ARG A 48 1.37 4.02 -0.76
CA ARG A 48 0.69 4.59 -1.91
C ARG A 48 -0.09 3.48 -2.60
N ILE A 49 -1.38 3.73 -2.86
CA ILE A 49 -2.23 2.86 -3.66
C ILE A 49 -2.66 3.65 -4.90
N ASN A 50 -2.40 3.09 -6.08
CA ASN A 50 -2.72 3.76 -7.33
C ASN A 50 -4.12 3.31 -7.78
N GLU A 51 -5.06 4.25 -7.95
CA GLU A 51 -6.35 3.91 -8.55
C GLU A 51 -6.28 3.89 -10.07
N TYR A 52 -6.12 2.69 -10.63
CA TYR A 52 -6.79 2.32 -11.88
C TYR A 52 -8.07 1.58 -11.48
N LYS A 53 -9.22 1.92 -12.08
CA LYS A 53 -10.58 1.57 -11.59
C LYS A 53 -10.84 0.10 -11.22
N GLU A 54 -10.01 -0.84 -11.67
CA GLU A 54 -10.08 -2.27 -11.31
C GLU A 54 -8.87 -2.73 -10.47
N GLU A 55 -7.67 -2.24 -10.77
CA GLU A 55 -6.42 -2.61 -10.07
C GLU A 55 -6.32 -2.03 -8.65
N SER A 56 -7.07 -0.96 -8.34
CA SER A 56 -7.01 -0.30 -7.02
C SER A 56 -7.53 -1.16 -5.88
N LEU A 57 -8.58 -1.92 -6.17
CA LEU A 57 -9.19 -2.87 -5.24
C LEU A 57 -8.26 -4.06 -5.03
N GLU A 58 -7.58 -4.51 -6.09
CA GLU A 58 -6.63 -5.62 -6.02
C GLU A 58 -5.42 -5.27 -5.15
N GLU A 59 -4.82 -4.09 -5.35
CA GLU A 59 -3.69 -3.61 -4.54
C GLU A 59 -4.10 -3.42 -3.07
N GLU A 60 -5.30 -2.90 -2.79
CA GLU A 60 -5.79 -2.76 -1.42
C GLU A 60 -6.02 -4.13 -0.74
N ILE A 61 -6.60 -5.09 -1.47
CA ILE A 61 -6.82 -6.46 -1.00
C ILE A 61 -5.47 -7.15 -0.74
N GLU A 62 -4.50 -7.00 -1.64
CA GLU A 62 -3.16 -7.53 -1.48
C GLU A 62 -2.50 -7.02 -0.20
N ILE A 63 -2.47 -5.69 0.02
CA ILE A 63 -1.90 -5.10 1.24
C ILE A 63 -2.64 -5.61 2.50
N LYS A 64 -3.97 -5.81 2.44
CA LYS A 64 -4.74 -6.41 3.55
C LYS A 64 -4.31 -7.85 3.81
N ASN A 65 -4.14 -8.67 2.78
CA ASN A 65 -3.71 -10.06 2.91
C ASN A 65 -2.30 -10.15 3.50
N LEU A 66 -1.37 -9.33 3.00
CA LEU A 66 -0.01 -9.23 3.53
C LEU A 66 0.00 -8.86 5.02
N LEU A 67 -0.87 -7.93 5.45
CA LEU A 67 -1.01 -7.56 6.87
C LEU A 67 -1.54 -8.70 7.74
N VAL A 68 -2.52 -9.45 7.25
CA VAL A 68 -3.08 -10.61 7.98
C VAL A 68 -2.02 -11.69 8.15
N ASP A 69 -1.26 -12.00 7.09
CA ASP A 69 -0.22 -13.02 7.14
C ASP A 69 0.98 -12.58 7.99
N PHE A 70 1.30 -11.28 8.01
CA PHE A 70 2.29 -10.72 8.93
C PHE A 70 1.91 -10.93 10.40
N GLY A 71 0.63 -10.74 10.77
CA GLY A 71 0.15 -10.88 12.15
C GLY A 71 -0.06 -12.31 12.65
N LYS A 72 0.03 -13.33 11.79
CA LYS A 72 -0.05 -14.76 12.16
C LYS A 72 1.28 -15.36 12.64
N LYS A 73 2.40 -14.65 12.42
CA LYS A 73 3.74 -15.06 12.87
C LYS A 73 4.08 -14.43 14.21
#